data_AF-A0A6C0KIV2-F1
#
_entry.id   AF-A0A6C0KIV2-F1
#
_cell.length_a   1.000
_cell.length_b   1.000
_cell.length_c   1.000
_cell.angle_alpha   90.00
_cell.angle_beta   90.00
_cell.angle_gamma   90.00
#
_symmetry.space_group_name_H-M   'P 1'
#
loop_
_entity.id
_entity.type
_entity.pdbx_description
1 polymer ?
#
loop_
_entity_poly.entity_id
_entity_poly.type
_entity_poly.pdbx_seq_one_letter_code
_entity_poly.pdbx_strand_id
1 'polypeptide(L)'
;MEYWYDPNHTGALRIIDVKRKLIFGSDPNEPYWDVSYEKIQKGKILVNFENKNTHHGKKLLIANYEDRNMTLHWEDGNKWRRMKQDPRILLSVVKH
;
A
#
# COMPACT_ATOMS: atom_id res chain seq x y z
N MET A 1 6.51 1.20 -9.82
CA MET A 1 6.29 1.43 -8.39
C MET A 1 5.18 2.44 -8.22
N GLU A 2 4.29 2.23 -7.28
CA GLU A 2 3.27 3.20 -6.89
C GLU A 2 3.43 3.51 -5.42
N TYR A 3 3.33 4.77 -5.04
CA TYR A 3 3.57 5.23 -3.69
C TYR A 3 2.26 5.69 -3.07
N TRP A 4 1.99 5.24 -1.85
CA TRP A 4 0.72 5.44 -1.17
C TRP A 4 0.94 5.83 0.29
N TYR A 5 0.03 6.62 0.83
CA TYR A 5 -0.03 6.95 2.25
C TYR A 5 -1.46 6.86 2.75
N ASP A 6 -1.61 6.60 4.04
CA ASP A 6 -2.90 6.66 4.72
C ASP A 6 -3.10 8.06 5.34
N PRO A 7 -4.09 8.85 4.90
CA PRO A 7 -4.36 10.16 5.49
C PRO A 7 -4.92 10.09 6.91
N ASN A 8 -5.47 8.95 7.33
CA ASN A 8 -6.10 8.76 8.63
C ASN A 8 -5.19 8.03 9.63
N HIS A 9 -4.08 7.46 9.17
CA HIS A 9 -3.09 6.79 10.01
C HIS A 9 -1.71 7.41 9.82
N THR A 10 -1.36 8.35 10.72
CA THR A 10 -0.09 9.07 10.68
C THR A 10 1.09 8.11 10.75
N GLY A 11 1.97 8.18 9.74
CA GLY A 11 3.19 7.37 9.67
C GLY A 11 3.08 6.11 8.81
N ALA A 12 1.90 5.81 8.24
CA ALA A 12 1.73 4.63 7.40
C ALA A 12 2.02 4.92 5.92
N LEU A 13 2.99 4.19 5.36
CA LEU A 13 3.40 4.31 3.95
C LEU A 13 3.33 2.95 3.26
N ARG A 14 2.99 2.94 1.97
CA ARG A 14 2.99 1.74 1.13
C ARG A 14 3.61 1.99 -0.23
N ILE A 15 4.27 0.96 -0.75
CA ILE A 15 4.81 0.91 -2.10
C ILE A 15 4.24 -0.33 -2.78
N ILE A 16 3.53 -0.15 -3.89
CA ILE A 16 3.06 -1.26 -4.72
C ILE A 16 4.05 -1.48 -5.86
N ASP A 17 4.71 -2.65 -5.85
CA ASP A 17 5.52 -3.13 -6.96
C ASP A 17 4.67 -3.98 -7.90
N VAL A 18 4.20 -3.34 -8.95
CA VAL A 18 3.35 -3.97 -9.97
C VAL A 18 4.05 -5.10 -10.73
N LYS A 19 5.38 -5.06 -10.84
CA LYS A 19 6.16 -6.07 -11.55
C LYS A 19 6.31 -7.32 -10.69
N ARG A 20 6.65 -7.14 -9.41
CA ARG A 20 6.87 -8.24 -8.46
C ARG A 20 5.59 -8.77 -7.81
N LYS A 21 4.46 -8.06 -7.96
CA LYS A 21 3.19 -8.38 -7.29
C LYS A 21 3.31 -8.35 -5.77
N LEU A 22 4.06 -7.37 -5.28
CA LEU A 22 4.30 -7.15 -3.85
C LEU A 22 3.82 -5.77 -3.43
N ILE A 23 3.35 -5.67 -2.20
CA ILE A 23 3.13 -4.42 -1.48
C ILE A 23 4.12 -4.40 -0.33
N PHE A 24 4.96 -3.38 -0.30
CA PHE A 24 5.80 -3.06 0.84
C PHE A 24 5.07 -2.03 1.68
N GLY A 25 5.17 -2.13 2.99
CA GLY A 25 4.59 -1.16 3.90
C GLY A 25 5.46 -0.85 5.10
N SER A 26 5.13 0.26 5.75
CA SER A 26 5.73 0.74 6.98
C SER A 26 4.60 1.27 7.85
N ASP A 27 4.49 0.77 9.07
CA ASP A 27 3.55 1.20 10.10
C ASP A 27 4.35 1.69 11.34
N PRO A 28 3.78 2.53 12.22
CA PRO A 28 4.49 3.07 13.39
C PRO A 28 5.18 2.01 14.28
N ASN A 29 4.56 0.84 14.43
CA ASN A 29 5.08 -0.27 15.26
C ASN A 29 5.74 -1.39 14.44
N GLU A 30 5.73 -1.28 13.11
CA GLU A 30 6.33 -2.27 12.21
C GLU A 30 6.95 -1.54 11.02
N PRO A 31 8.23 -1.13 11.14
CA PRO A 31 8.85 -0.19 10.22
C PRO A 31 8.99 -0.76 8.80
N TYR A 32 8.93 -2.09 8.64
CA TYR A 32 8.96 -2.75 7.36
C TYR A 32 8.17 -4.06 7.39
N TRP A 33 7.33 -4.26 6.38
CA TRP A 33 6.68 -5.52 6.04
C TRP A 33 6.42 -5.60 4.54
N ASP A 34 6.19 -6.81 4.04
CA ASP A 34 5.74 -7.03 2.67
C ASP A 34 4.71 -8.16 2.56
N VAL A 35 3.84 -8.02 1.56
CA VAL A 35 2.76 -8.96 1.27
C VAL A 35 2.59 -9.11 -0.24
N SER A 36 2.13 -10.28 -0.66
CA SER A 36 1.78 -10.53 -2.06
C SER A 36 0.37 -10.07 -2.38
N TYR A 37 0.13 -9.80 -3.66
CA TYR A 37 -1.21 -9.53 -4.15
C TYR A 37 -1.44 -10.07 -5.56
N GLU A 38 -2.70 -10.30 -5.88
CA GLU A 38 -3.13 -10.73 -7.21
C GLU A 38 -4.14 -9.75 -7.78
N LYS A 39 -4.14 -9.61 -9.11
CA LYS A 39 -5.15 -8.81 -9.80
C LYS A 39 -6.33 -9.71 -10.13
N ILE A 40 -7.44 -9.50 -9.42
CA ILE A 40 -8.65 -10.32 -9.60
C ILE A 40 -9.58 -9.77 -10.70
N GLN A 41 -9.57 -8.46 -10.95
CA GLN A 41 -10.28 -7.84 -12.08
C GLN A 41 -9.72 -6.44 -12.39
N LYS A 42 -10.28 -5.77 -13.40
CA LYS A 42 -9.91 -4.37 -13.69
C LYS A 42 -10.18 -3.49 -12.47
N GLY A 43 -9.14 -2.81 -11.99
CA GLY A 43 -9.23 -1.90 -10.85
C GLY A 43 -9.40 -2.56 -9.49
N LYS A 44 -9.23 -3.90 -9.37
CA LYS A 44 -9.27 -4.58 -8.07
C LYS A 44 -8.09 -5.52 -7.88
N ILE A 45 -7.59 -5.57 -6.67
CA ILE A 45 -6.55 -6.49 -6.23
C ILE A 45 -6.99 -7.23 -4.98
N LEU A 46 -6.57 -8.49 -4.84
CA LEU A 46 -6.68 -9.29 -3.63
C LEU A 46 -5.30 -9.35 -2.99
N VAL A 47 -5.19 -8.98 -1.72
CA VAL A 47 -3.92 -8.85 -0.99
C VAL A 47 -3.88 -9.87 0.13
N ASN A 48 -2.76 -10.59 0.25
CA ASN A 48 -2.57 -11.65 1.23
C ASN A 48 -1.65 -11.23 2.39
N PHE A 49 -2.24 -11.00 3.56
CA PHE A 49 -1.58 -10.67 4.81
C PHE A 49 -1.28 -11.89 5.72
N GLU A 50 -1.41 -13.12 5.25
CA GLU A 50 -1.13 -14.34 6.04
C GLU A 50 0.27 -14.30 6.68
N ASN A 51 1.26 -13.81 5.93
CA ASN A 51 2.65 -13.72 6.40
C ASN A 51 2.94 -12.48 7.27
N LYS A 52 1.98 -11.57 7.45
CA LYS A 52 2.10 -10.39 8.32
C LYS A 52 1.56 -10.73 9.71
N ASN A 53 2.48 -11.01 10.63
CA ASN A 53 2.15 -11.44 12.00
C ASN A 53 1.38 -10.38 12.80
N THR A 54 1.67 -9.10 12.55
CA THR A 54 1.02 -7.95 13.20
C THR A 54 -0.33 -7.58 12.56
N HIS A 55 -0.74 -8.26 11.49
CA HIS A 55 -2.02 -7.98 10.84
C HIS A 55 -3.16 -8.56 11.66
N HIS A 56 -4.02 -7.68 12.16
CA HIS A 56 -5.24 -8.04 12.86
C HIS A 56 -6.43 -8.08 11.90
N GLY A 57 -7.34 -9.04 12.08
CA GLY A 57 -8.53 -9.20 11.25
C GLY A 57 -8.33 -10.15 10.06
N LYS A 58 -9.12 -9.96 9.00
CA LYS A 58 -9.15 -10.83 7.83
C LYS A 58 -7.83 -10.76 7.07
N LYS A 59 -7.22 -11.93 6.80
CA LYS A 59 -5.90 -12.03 6.14
C LYS A 59 -5.93 -11.79 4.64
N LEU A 60 -7.07 -12.03 3.99
CA LEU A 60 -7.27 -11.77 2.57
C LEU A 60 -8.19 -10.58 2.39
N LEU A 61 -7.67 -9.46 1.89
CA LEU A 61 -8.42 -8.22 1.72
C LEU A 61 -8.46 -7.79 0.26
N ILE A 62 -9.63 -7.38 -0.21
CA ILE A 62 -9.78 -6.75 -1.52
C ILE A 62 -9.53 -5.24 -1.40
N ALA A 63 -8.77 -4.71 -2.34
CA ALA A 63 -8.60 -3.27 -2.52
C ALA A 63 -9.03 -2.85 -3.93
N ASN A 64 -9.78 -1.75 -4.00
CA ASN A 64 -10.33 -1.16 -5.21
C ASN A 64 -9.62 0.14 -5.54
N TYR A 65 -9.15 0.26 -6.78
CA TYR A 65 -8.66 1.52 -7.31
C TYR A 65 -9.85 2.40 -7.71
N GLU A 66 -9.94 3.58 -7.11
CA GLU A 66 -10.97 4.58 -7.32
C GLU A 66 -10.35 5.91 -7.79
N ASP A 67 -11.18 6.87 -8.19
CA ASP A 67 -10.77 8.25 -8.53
C ASP A 67 -9.62 8.32 -9.54
N ARG A 68 -9.73 7.56 -10.65
CA ARG A 68 -8.65 7.43 -11.65
C ARG A 68 -7.33 6.93 -11.03
N ASN A 69 -7.44 5.93 -10.15
CA ASN A 69 -6.32 5.32 -9.41
C ASN A 69 -5.63 6.28 -8.44
N MET A 70 -6.36 7.24 -7.87
CA MET A 70 -5.87 8.16 -6.84
C MET A 70 -6.21 7.72 -5.43
N THR A 71 -7.20 6.84 -5.31
CA THR A 71 -7.63 6.27 -4.04
C THR A 71 -7.56 4.76 -4.16
N LEU A 72 -6.99 4.11 -3.15
CA LEU A 72 -7.05 2.67 -2.99
C LEU A 72 -7.93 2.38 -1.77
N HIS A 73 -9.15 1.94 -2.05
CA HIS A 73 -10.19 1.71 -1.05
C HIS A 73 -10.27 0.22 -0.72
N TRP A 74 -10.00 -0.09 0.54
CA TRP A 74 -9.95 -1.44 1.09
C TRP A 74 -11.33 -1.84 1.61
N GLU A 75 -11.63 -3.14 1.57
CA GLU A 75 -12.93 -3.67 2.02
C GLU A 75 -13.21 -3.48 3.51
N ASP A 76 -12.18 -3.23 4.33
CA ASP A 76 -12.29 -2.87 5.75
C ASP A 76 -12.64 -1.38 5.97
N GLY A 77 -12.80 -0.62 4.88
CA GLY A 77 -13.10 0.81 4.90
C GLY A 77 -11.87 1.72 4.86
N ASN A 78 -10.65 1.17 4.96
CA ASN A 78 -9.43 1.97 4.88
C ASN A 78 -9.25 2.55 3.48
N LYS A 79 -8.79 3.81 3.41
CA LYS A 79 -8.60 4.52 2.14
C LYS A 79 -7.22 5.12 2.06
N TRP A 80 -6.45 4.65 1.09
CA TRP A 80 -5.09 5.09 0.85
C TRP A 80 -5.06 6.07 -0.32
N ARG A 81 -4.21 7.09 -0.24
CA ARG A 81 -4.05 8.12 -1.26
C ARG A 81 -2.74 7.95 -2.01
N ARG A 82 -2.78 8.14 -3.32
CA ARG A 82 -1.62 7.99 -4.19
C ARG A 82 -0.73 9.25 -4.16
N MET A 83 0.57 9.05 -3.97
CA MET A 83 1.58 10.04 -4.31
C MET A 83 1.97 9.88 -5.79
N LYS A 84 1.68 10.90 -6.60
CA LYS A 84 2.01 10.86 -8.05
C LYS A 84 3.48 11.13 -8.34
N GLN A 85 4.12 11.94 -7.51
CA GLN A 85 5.55 12.17 -7.64
C GLN A 85 6.32 11.04 -6.96
N ASP A 86 7.46 10.70 -7.56
CA ASP A 86 8.39 9.76 -6.99
C ASP A 86 9.08 10.41 -5.77
N PRO A 87 8.83 9.93 -4.54
CA PRO A 87 9.42 10.53 -3.35
C PRO A 87 10.94 10.44 -3.33
N ARG A 88 11.55 9.55 -4.13
CA ARG A 88 13.01 9.41 -4.22
C ARG A 88 13.71 10.68 -4.73
N ILE A 89 13.01 11.51 -5.49
CA ILE A 89 13.52 12.81 -5.95
C ILE A 89 13.93 13.66 -4.75
N LEU A 90 13.05 13.77 -3.74
CA LEU A 90 13.35 14.53 -2.52
C LEU A 90 14.29 13.77 -1.59
N LEU A 91 14.16 12.45 -1.50
CA LEU A 91 15.09 11.63 -0.67
C LEU A 91 16.55 11.74 -1.14
N SER A 92 16.79 11.98 -2.43
CA SER A 92 18.13 12.22 -2.96
C SER A 92 18.74 13.53 -2.48
N VAL A 93 17.91 14.54 -2.19
CA VAL A 93 18.36 15.86 -1.72
C VAL A 93 18.69 15.84 -0.22
N VAL A 94 17.87 15.15 0.60
CA VAL A 94 18.02 15.13 2.06
C VAL A 94 19.04 14.11 2.58
N LYS A 95 19.58 13.25 1.72
CA LYS A 95 20.68 12.32 2.07
C LYS A 95 22.06 12.98 2.04
N HIS A 96 22.11 14.30 1.86
CA HIS A 96 23.31 15.14 1.95
C HIS A 96 23.37 15.87 3.29
#